data_AF-A0A2P6AVG4-F1
#
_entry.id   AF-A0A2P6AVG4-F1
#
_cell.length_a   1.000
_cell.length_b   1.000
_cell.length_c   1.000
_cell.angle_alpha   90.00
_cell.angle_beta   90.00
_cell.angle_gamma   90.00
#
_symmetry.space_group_name_H-M   'P 1'
#
loop_
_entity.id
_entity.type
_entity.pdbx_description
1 polymer ?
#
loop_
_entity_poly.entity_id
_entity_poly.type
_entity_poly.pdbx_seq_one_letter_code
_entity_poly.pdbx_strand_id
1 'polypeptide(L)'
;MLLSCLCALPLSHVPAPVLLAAVPLALILAWSLWRHQAGSLPLAVLKQLPDGWRLTLVSGEQCLAELAGPVRDWPGLLCLRFRVTAGEGSVAYGTCWRVLLWSDQLPAADWRRLRVSLRWRRREQAV
;
A
#
# COMPACT_ATOMS: atom_id res chain seq x y z
N MET A 1 -23.50 3.02 13.34
CA MET A 1 -23.81 4.40 13.79
C MET A 1 -23.40 4.60 15.26
N LEU A 2 -22.12 4.41 15.60
CA LEU A 2 -21.61 4.57 16.98
C LEU A 2 -20.36 5.48 17.06
N LEU A 3 -19.87 5.99 15.92
CA LEU A 3 -18.64 6.77 15.83
C LEU A 3 -18.84 8.29 15.94
N SER A 4 -20.09 8.78 15.99
CA SER A 4 -20.39 10.21 15.95
C SER A 4 -20.60 10.87 17.32
N CYS A 5 -20.59 10.11 18.42
CA CYS A 5 -20.87 10.66 19.77
C CYS A 5 -19.62 11.11 20.56
N LEU A 6 -18.41 10.97 20.03
CA LEU A 6 -17.17 11.30 20.75
C LEU A 6 -16.64 12.73 20.52
N CYS A 7 -17.27 13.54 19.67
CA CYS A 7 -16.79 14.89 19.32
C CYS A 7 -17.37 16.04 20.16
N ALA A 8 -18.18 15.77 21.18
CA ALA A 8 -18.77 16.81 22.04
C ALA A 8 -18.14 16.83 23.44
N LEU A 9 -16.81 16.86 23.52
CA LEU A 9 -16.12 17.23 24.75
C LEU A 9 -16.01 18.77 24.80
N PRO A 10 -16.51 19.44 25.86
CA PRO A 10 -16.42 20.88 25.96
C PRO A 10 -14.94 21.28 26.10
N LEU A 11 -14.41 21.91 25.05
CA LEU A 11 -13.04 22.46 25.00
C LEU A 11 -12.73 23.50 26.09
N SER A 12 -13.72 23.89 26.90
CA SER A 12 -13.61 24.96 27.91
C SER A 12 -12.77 24.59 29.14
N HIS A 13 -12.52 23.30 29.40
CA HIS A 13 -11.82 22.85 30.62
C HIS A 13 -10.50 22.12 30.37
N VAL A 14 -10.00 22.11 29.13
CA VAL A 14 -8.71 21.46 28.84
C VAL A 14 -7.57 22.39 29.23
N PRO A 15 -6.71 22.01 30.18
CA PRO A 15 -5.59 22.86 30.61
C PRO A 15 -4.65 23.12 29.43
N ALA A 16 -4.24 24.38 29.23
CA ALA A 16 -3.35 24.84 28.15
C ALA A 16 -2.12 23.94 27.85
N PRO A 17 -1.40 23.36 28.85
CA PRO A 17 -0.29 22.46 28.55
C PRO A 17 -0.72 21.17 27.82
N VAL A 18 -1.93 20.67 28.06
CA VAL A 18 -2.47 19.48 27.37
C VAL A 18 -2.79 19.80 25.92
N LEU A 19 -3.32 21.00 25.64
CA LEU A 19 -3.54 21.46 24.27
C LEU A 19 -2.21 21.62 23.51
N LEU A 20 -1.19 22.19 24.15
CA LEU A 20 0.15 22.36 23.56
C LEU A 20 0.83 21.02 23.23
N ALA A 21 0.58 19.96 24.00
CA ALA A 21 1.10 18.61 23.72
C ALA A 21 0.23 17.83 22.71
N ALA A 22 -1.08 18.07 22.70
CA ALA A 22 -2.01 17.37 21.81
C ALA A 22 -1.88 17.80 20.34
N VAL A 23 -1.59 19.08 20.06
CA VAL A 23 -1.41 19.60 18.70
C VAL A 23 -0.24 18.93 17.94
N PRO A 24 1.00 18.87 18.47
CA PRO A 24 2.10 18.20 17.78
C PRO A 24 1.86 16.70 17.67
N LEU A 25 1.24 16.06 18.68
CA LEU A 25 0.86 14.64 18.59
C LEU A 25 -0.16 14.40 17.47
N ALA A 26 -1.18 15.25 17.36
CA ALA A 26 -2.17 15.19 16.29
C ALA A 26 -1.54 15.43 14.91
N LEU A 27 -0.59 16.36 14.80
CA LEU A 27 0.18 16.60 13.58
C LEU A 27 1.04 15.39 13.19
N ILE A 28 1.73 14.77 14.15
CA ILE A 28 2.54 13.56 13.91
C ILE A 28 1.64 12.40 13.48
N LEU A 29 0.50 12.21 14.15
CA LEU A 29 -0.47 11.16 13.81
C LEU A 29 -1.07 11.41 12.42
N ALA A 30 -1.54 12.63 12.14
CA ALA A 30 -2.06 13.02 10.83
C ALA A 30 -1.00 12.84 9.73
N TRP A 31 0.26 13.20 9.99
CA TRP A 31 1.35 13.01 9.03
C TRP A 31 1.66 11.53 8.80
N SER A 32 1.65 10.72 9.86
CA SER A 32 1.84 9.27 9.75
C SER A 32 0.70 8.59 8.99
N LEU A 33 -0.54 9.02 9.24
CA LEU A 33 -1.74 8.54 8.55
C LEU A 33 -1.72 8.97 7.09
N TRP A 34 -1.32 10.20 6.78
CA TRP A 34 -1.12 10.69 5.41
C TRP A 34 -0.08 9.84 4.68
N ARG A 35 1.09 9.58 5.29
CA ARG A 35 2.12 8.70 4.69
C ARG A 35 1.67 7.26 4.52
N HIS A 36 0.65 6.81 5.25
CA HIS A 36 0.13 5.46 5.22
C HIS A 36 -1.21 5.31 4.51
N GLN A 37 -1.69 6.33 3.80
CA GLN A 37 -2.76 6.16 2.81
C GLN A 37 -2.23 5.37 1.60
N ALA A 38 -1.92 4.10 1.82
CA ALA A 38 -1.87 3.12 0.77
C ALA A 38 -3.30 2.95 0.30
N GLY A 39 -3.63 3.51 -0.86
CA GLY A 39 -4.89 3.20 -1.52
C GLY A 39 -5.01 1.68 -1.67
N SER A 40 -6.02 1.09 -1.03
CA SER A 40 -6.38 -0.30 -1.25
C SER A 40 -7.33 -0.33 -2.44
N LEU A 41 -6.77 -0.57 -3.63
CA LEU A 41 -7.58 -0.75 -4.83
C LEU A 41 -7.60 -2.24 -5.18
N PRO A 42 -8.79 -2.81 -5.44
CA PRO A 42 -8.89 -4.21 -5.82
C PRO A 42 -8.19 -4.40 -7.17
N LEU A 43 -7.21 -5.29 -7.18
CA LEU A 43 -6.43 -5.65 -8.36
C LEU A 43 -7.10 -6.84 -9.06
N ALA A 44 -7.36 -6.72 -10.36
CA ALA A 44 -7.88 -7.80 -11.18
C ALA A 44 -6.75 -8.67 -11.74
N VAL A 45 -5.71 -8.04 -12.29
CA VAL A 45 -4.62 -8.76 -12.98
C VAL A 45 -3.27 -8.14 -12.62
N LEU A 46 -2.31 -9.03 -12.33
CA LEU A 46 -0.91 -8.69 -12.12
C LEU A 46 -0.07 -9.34 -13.23
N LYS A 47 0.60 -8.54 -14.07
CA LYS A 47 1.46 -9.05 -15.14
C LYS A 47 2.88 -8.47 -15.03
N GLN A 48 3.87 -9.34 -15.07
CA GLN A 48 5.27 -8.94 -15.12
C GLN A 48 5.68 -8.62 -16.58
N LEU A 49 6.30 -7.47 -16.80
CA LEU A 49 6.87 -7.02 -18.08
C LEU A 49 8.39 -6.85 -17.94
N PRO A 50 9.15 -6.75 -19.05
CA PRO A 50 10.58 -6.45 -19.02
C PRO A 50 10.89 -5.15 -18.26
N ASP A 51 10.09 -4.10 -18.53
CA ASP A 51 10.32 -2.75 -18.00
C ASP A 51 9.64 -2.50 -16.65
N GLY A 52 8.94 -3.48 -16.07
CA GLY A 52 8.22 -3.30 -14.81
C GLY A 52 7.03 -4.22 -14.62
N TRP A 53 6.01 -3.75 -13.92
CA TRP A 53 4.78 -4.49 -13.66
C TRP A 53 3.61 -3.74 -14.25
N ARG A 54 2.70 -4.47 -14.91
CA ARG A 54 1.40 -3.94 -15.31
C ARG A 54 0.36 -4.44 -14.31
N LEU A 55 -0.31 -3.48 -13.69
CA LEU A 55 -1.39 -3.67 -12.76
C LEU A 55 -2.68 -3.30 -13.49
N THR A 56 -3.64 -4.22 -13.55
CA THR A 56 -5.00 -3.93 -14.03
C THR A 56 -5.92 -3.94 -12.82
N LEU A 57 -6.57 -2.80 -12.57
CA LEU A 57 -7.57 -2.66 -11.52
C LEU A 57 -8.88 -3.35 -11.92
N VAL A 58 -9.72 -3.66 -10.94
CA VAL A 58 -11.08 -4.18 -11.20
C VAL A 58 -11.93 -3.17 -11.97
N SER A 59 -11.63 -1.87 -11.88
CA SER A 59 -12.25 -0.82 -12.72
C SER A 59 -11.89 -0.91 -14.20
N GLY A 60 -10.92 -1.75 -14.58
CA GLY A 60 -10.38 -1.85 -15.93
C GLY A 60 -9.21 -0.91 -16.21
N GLU A 61 -8.94 0.06 -15.33
CA GLU A 61 -7.79 0.96 -15.45
C GLU A 61 -6.48 0.19 -15.37
N GLN A 62 -5.52 0.57 -16.22
CA GLN A 62 -4.19 -0.02 -16.25
C GLN A 62 -3.16 0.98 -15.76
N CYS A 63 -2.20 0.49 -14.98
CA CYS A 63 -1.02 1.27 -14.64
C CYS A 63 0.23 0.42 -14.70
N LEU A 64 1.31 1.05 -15.14
CA LEU A 64 2.66 0.57 -14.99
C LEU A 64 3.19 0.97 -13.63
N ALA A 65 3.79 0.00 -12.95
CA ALA A 65 4.34 0.17 -11.63
C ALA A 65 5.67 -0.58 -11.49
N GLU A 66 6.50 -0.07 -10.61
CA GLU A 66 7.74 -0.71 -10.21
C GLU A 66 7.62 -1.25 -8.79
N LEU A 67 8.31 -2.34 -8.51
CA LEU A 67 8.36 -2.90 -7.17
C LEU A 67 9.20 -1.97 -6.28
N ALA A 68 8.56 -1.32 -5.31
CA ALA A 68 9.17 -0.32 -4.45
C ALA A 68 9.40 -0.85 -3.03
N GLY A 69 10.64 -1.21 -2.71
CA GLY A 69 11.05 -1.60 -1.37
C GLY A 69 10.98 -3.11 -1.09
N PRO A 70 11.08 -3.52 0.18
CA PRO A 70 11.26 -4.92 0.53
C PRO A 70 9.98 -5.73 0.33
N VAL A 71 10.10 -6.86 -0.38
CA VAL A 71 9.07 -7.90 -0.43
C VAL A 71 8.97 -8.56 0.94
N ARG A 72 7.77 -8.54 1.54
CA ARG A 72 7.49 -9.29 2.77
C ARG A 72 6.84 -10.61 2.37
N ASP A 73 7.58 -11.69 2.56
CA ASP A 73 7.19 -13.07 2.28
C ASP A 73 6.84 -13.76 3.60
N TRP A 74 5.57 -14.10 3.78
CA TRP A 74 5.03 -14.86 4.92
C TRP A 74 4.47 -16.20 4.41
N PRO A 75 4.36 -17.24 5.26
CA PRO A 75 3.74 -18.51 4.87
C PRO A 75 2.31 -18.28 4.35
N GLY A 76 2.11 -18.43 3.04
CA GLY A 76 0.82 -18.26 2.39
C GLY A 76 0.40 -16.81 2.09
N LEU A 77 1.23 -15.81 2.42
CA LEU A 77 0.92 -14.39 2.18
C LEU A 77 2.14 -13.66 1.61
N LEU A 78 1.95 -13.01 0.48
CA LEU A 78 2.93 -12.10 -0.13
C LEU A 78 2.42 -10.68 -0.02
N CYS A 79 3.23 -9.80 0.58
CA CYS A 79 2.99 -8.38 0.60
C CYS A 79 4.01 -7.68 -0.29
N LEU A 80 3.52 -7.20 -1.44
CA LEU A 80 4.28 -6.47 -2.44
C LEU A 80 3.97 -4.99 -2.33
N ARG A 81 4.99 -4.15 -2.44
CA ARG A 81 4.81 -2.71 -2.53
C ARG A 81 5.15 -2.27 -3.94
N PHE A 82 4.23 -1.56 -4.58
CA PHE A 82 4.38 -1.05 -5.94
C PHE A 82 4.35 0.47 -5.92
N ARG A 83 5.17 1.11 -6.75
CA ARG A 83 5.15 2.54 -7.02
C ARG A 83 4.72 2.72 -8.47
N VAL A 84 3.64 3.46 -8.68
CA VAL A 84 3.14 3.76 -10.03
C VAL A 84 4.16 4.64 -10.76
N THR A 85 4.54 4.21 -11.96
CA THR A 85 5.42 4.93 -12.88
C THR A 85 4.69 5.48 -14.10
N ALA A 86 3.56 4.89 -14.47
CA ALA A 86 2.61 5.48 -15.40
C ALA A 86 1.21 4.94 -15.09
N GLY A 87 0.17 5.76 -15.10
CA GLY A 87 -1.20 5.34 -14.82
C GLY A 87 -2.18 5.97 -15.80
N GLU A 88 -3.23 5.23 -16.11
CA GLU A 88 -4.39 5.74 -16.83
C GLU A 88 -5.52 6.08 -15.85
N GLY A 89 -6.35 7.07 -16.22
CA GLY A 89 -7.55 7.43 -15.45
C GLY A 89 -7.24 8.01 -14.07
N SER A 90 -7.77 7.39 -13.03
CA SER A 90 -7.70 7.87 -11.65
C SER A 90 -6.35 7.62 -10.95
N VAL A 91 -5.45 6.87 -11.58
CA VAL A 91 -4.19 6.40 -10.97
C VAL A 91 -3.08 7.44 -11.13
N ALA A 92 -2.83 8.21 -10.07
CA ALA A 92 -1.79 9.23 -10.08
C ALA A 92 -0.36 8.65 -10.10
N TYR A 93 0.54 9.28 -10.86
CA TYR A 93 1.98 8.98 -10.86
C TYR A 93 2.58 9.08 -9.46
N GLY A 94 3.50 8.18 -9.13
CA GLY A 94 4.20 8.17 -7.84
C GLY A 94 3.39 7.58 -6.68
N THR A 95 2.11 7.26 -6.89
CA THR A 95 1.28 6.60 -5.89
C THR A 95 1.89 5.26 -5.49
N CYS A 96 1.98 5.01 -4.19
CA CYS A 96 2.49 3.76 -3.65
C CYS A 96 1.34 2.88 -3.19
N TRP A 97 1.28 1.67 -3.72
CA TRP A 97 0.30 0.66 -3.32
C TRP A 97 0.95 -0.51 -2.62
N ARG A 98 0.15 -1.18 -1.80
CA ARG A 98 0.50 -2.47 -1.21
C ARG A 98 -0.48 -3.49 -1.73
N VAL A 99 0.03 -4.49 -2.42
CA VAL A 99 -0.73 -5.62 -2.92
C VAL A 99 -0.48 -6.79 -1.99
N LEU A 100 -1.56 -7.29 -1.40
CA LEU A 100 -1.56 -8.49 -0.58
C LEU A 100 -2.08 -9.64 -1.43
N LEU A 101 -1.26 -10.67 -1.61
CA LEU A 101 -1.58 -11.87 -2.38
C LEU A 101 -1.56 -13.05 -1.43
N TRP A 102 -2.68 -13.75 -1.33
CA TRP A 102 -2.76 -15.00 -0.58
C TRP A 102 -2.46 -16.19 -1.50
N SER A 103 -1.92 -17.28 -0.95
CA SER A 103 -1.52 -18.44 -1.74
C SER A 103 -2.67 -19.23 -2.35
N ASP A 104 -3.87 -19.08 -1.81
CA ASP A 104 -5.12 -19.67 -2.30
C ASP A 104 -5.75 -18.89 -3.47
N GLN A 105 -5.37 -17.62 -3.66
CA GLN A 105 -5.84 -16.78 -4.76
C GLN A 105 -5.16 -17.10 -6.10
N LEU A 106 -4.09 -17.89 -6.07
CA LEU A 106 -3.30 -18.24 -7.25
C LEU A 106 -3.12 -19.77 -7.34
N PRO A 107 -3.08 -20.34 -8.55
CA PRO A 107 -2.65 -21.72 -8.73
C PRO A 107 -1.28 -21.94 -8.11
N ALA A 108 -1.06 -23.11 -7.49
CA ALA A 108 0.19 -23.42 -6.78
C ALA A 108 1.45 -23.28 -7.65
N ALA A 109 1.33 -23.55 -8.96
CA ALA A 109 2.41 -23.35 -9.92
C ALA A 109 2.76 -21.86 -10.10
N ASP A 110 1.76 -21.00 -10.25
CA ASP A 110 1.94 -19.56 -10.44
C ASP A 110 2.45 -18.89 -9.17
N TRP A 111 1.96 -19.34 -8.01
CA TRP A 111 2.48 -18.92 -6.71
C TRP A 111 3.98 -19.19 -6.57
N ARG A 112 4.41 -20.42 -6.91
CA ARG A 112 5.84 -20.79 -6.88
C ARG A 112 6.66 -19.96 -7.85
N ARG A 113 6.18 -19.78 -9.10
CA ARG A 113 6.85 -18.96 -10.12
C ARG A 113 7.04 -17.52 -9.66
N LEU A 114 5.99 -16.92 -9.09
CA LEU A 114 6.02 -15.56 -8.55
C LEU A 114 7.01 -15.44 -7.39
N ARG A 115 7.02 -16.38 -6.43
CA ARG A 115 7.99 -16.35 -5.33
C ARG A 115 9.43 -16.47 -5.81
N VAL A 116 9.67 -17.32 -6.81
CA VAL A 116 11.00 -17.47 -7.42
C VAL A 116 11.41 -16.18 -8.11
N SER A 117 10.57 -15.59 -8.98
CA SER A 117 10.92 -14.36 -9.70
C SER A 117 11.22 -13.18 -8.76
N LEU A 118 10.46 -13.04 -7.67
CA LEU A 118 10.69 -12.03 -6.63
C LEU A 118 12.01 -12.26 -5.87
N ARG A 119 12.37 -13.51 -5.57
CA ARG A 119 13.64 -13.86 -4.92
C ARG A 119 14.84 -13.55 -5.81
N TRP A 120 14.75 -13.82 -7.10
CA TRP A 120 15.80 -13.51 -8.07
C TRP A 120 16.03 -12.00 -8.18
N ARG A 121 14.97 -11.19 -8.36
CA ARG A 121 15.09 -9.72 -8.37
C ARG A 121 15.70 -9.15 -7.10
N ARG A 122 15.40 -9.73 -5.94
CA ARG A 122 15.98 -9.29 -4.66
C ARG A 122 17.50 -9.45 -4.62
N ARG A 123 18.04 -10.46 -5.31
CA ARG A 123 19.50 -10.66 -5.41
C ARG A 123 20.14 -9.62 -6.32
N GLU A 124 19.51 -9.28 -7.43
CA GLU A 124 20.01 -8.26 -8.37
C GLU A 124 20.11 -6.87 -7.72
N GLN A 125 19.21 -6.53 -6.79
CA GLN A 125 19.23 -5.26 -6.08
C GLN A 125 20.24 -5.19 -4.92
N ALA A 126 20.84 -6.32 -4.54
CA ALA A 126 21.81 -6.41 -3.43
C ALA A 126 23.28 -6.40 -3.91
N VAL A 127 23.50 -6.35 -5.22
CA VAL A 127 24.80 -6.21 -5.89
C VAL A 127 24.94 -4.77 -6.35
#